data_AF-A0A238YFP5-F1
#
_entry.id   AF-A0A238YFP5-F1
#
_cell.length_a   1.000
_cell.length_b   1.000
_cell.length_c   1.000
_cell.angle_alpha   90.00
_cell.angle_beta   90.00
_cell.angle_gamma   90.00
#
_symmetry.space_group_name_H-M   'P 1'
#
loop_
_entity.id
_entity.type
_entity.pdbx_description
1 polymer ?
#
loop_
_entity_poly.entity_id
_entity_poly.type
_entity_poly.pdbx_seq_one_letter_code
_entity_poly.pdbx_strand_id
1 'polypeptide(L)'
;MPLHQELDKKLSKIYEPSTRVDDVFKGYDITFLTNKEGEPVTLFFGKRRPDGTISGERYTRVIKRKPNSMEVLSSHWDNQGKIMNR
;
A
#
# COMPACT_ATOMS: atom_id res chain seq x y z
N MET A 1 -11.56 8.03 3.55
CA MET A 1 -10.97 8.11 4.90
C MET A 1 -9.46 8.12 4.75
N PRO A 2 -8.73 8.95 5.51
CA PRO A 2 -7.28 8.91 5.51
C PRO A 2 -6.78 7.58 6.07
N LEU A 3 -5.69 7.07 5.53
CA LEU A 3 -5.03 5.88 6.05
C LEU A 3 -4.62 6.09 7.50
N HIS A 4 -4.70 5.05 8.33
CA HIS A 4 -4.28 5.15 9.74
C HIS A 4 -2.80 5.58 9.83
N GLN A 5 -2.49 6.56 10.68
CA GLN A 5 -1.16 7.21 10.70
C GLN A 5 0.01 6.25 10.90
N GLU A 6 -0.13 5.21 11.73
CA GLU A 6 0.94 4.23 11.94
C GLU A 6 1.16 3.34 10.72
N LEU A 7 0.09 3.04 9.97
CA LEU A 7 0.18 2.29 8.73
C LEU A 7 0.84 3.13 7.63
N ASP A 8 0.48 4.41 7.56
CA ASP A 8 1.14 5.37 6.65
C ASP A 8 2.65 5.50 6.96
N LYS A 9 3.03 5.62 8.24
CA LYS A 9 4.44 5.61 8.66
C LYS A 9 5.16 4.31 8.26
N LYS A 10 4.50 3.16 8.37
CA LYS A 10 5.07 1.87 7.94
C LYS A 10 5.30 1.84 6.42
N LEU A 11 4.32 2.31 5.65
CA LEU A 11 4.37 2.31 4.18
C LEU A 11 5.17 3.48 3.59
N SER A 12 5.60 4.44 4.41
CA SER A 12 6.50 5.52 4.01
C SER A 12 7.97 5.07 3.93
N LYS A 13 8.29 3.85 4.34
CA LYS A 13 9.63 3.26 4.20
C LYS A 13 9.87 2.74 2.78
N ILE A 14 11.14 2.62 2.42
CA ILE A 14 11.59 1.92 1.22
C ILE A 14 11.76 0.43 1.54
N TYR A 15 11.24 -0.41 0.66
CA TYR A 15 11.29 -1.87 0.75
C TYR A 15 12.04 -2.43 -0.47
N GLU A 16 12.10 -3.76 -0.60
CA GLU A 16 12.67 -4.37 -1.80
C GLU A 16 11.89 -3.91 -3.06
N PRO A 17 12.59 -3.50 -4.13
CA PRO A 17 11.96 -3.09 -5.38
C PRO A 17 11.12 -4.17 -6.05
N SER A 18 10.00 -3.76 -6.66
CA SER A 18 9.12 -4.62 -7.48
C SER A 18 8.69 -5.91 -6.78
N THR A 19 8.51 -5.85 -5.46
CA THR A 19 8.16 -6.99 -4.64
C THR A 19 6.74 -6.89 -4.10
N ARG A 20 6.21 -8.04 -3.72
CA ARG A 20 5.00 -8.16 -2.91
C ARG A 20 5.41 -8.46 -1.47
N VAL A 21 5.00 -7.61 -0.54
CA VAL A 21 5.22 -7.83 0.89
C VAL A 21 3.89 -8.15 1.54
N ASP A 22 3.84 -9.29 2.21
CA ASP A 22 2.72 -9.76 3.01
C ASP A 22 3.04 -9.53 4.50
N ASP A 23 2.13 -8.87 5.23
CA ASP A 23 2.35 -8.49 6.63
C ASP A 23 1.02 -8.44 7.40
N VAL A 24 1.09 -8.16 8.70
CA VAL A 24 -0.08 -8.01 9.59
C VAL A 24 -0.02 -6.66 10.29
N PHE A 25 -1.13 -5.94 10.29
CA PHE A 25 -1.27 -4.66 10.96
C PHE A 25 -2.50 -4.66 11.88
N LYS A 26 -2.27 -4.55 13.19
CA LYS A 26 -3.33 -4.51 14.22
C LYS A 26 -4.38 -5.65 14.08
N GLY A 27 -3.91 -6.85 13.74
CA GLY A 27 -4.78 -8.02 13.57
C GLY A 27 -5.49 -8.11 12.21
N TYR A 28 -5.24 -7.17 11.29
CA TYR A 28 -5.63 -7.27 9.89
C TYR A 28 -4.46 -7.76 9.05
N ASP A 29 -4.74 -8.59 8.06
CA ASP A 29 -3.78 -8.94 7.03
C ASP A 29 -3.64 -7.76 6.07
N ILE A 30 -2.40 -7.42 5.76
CA ILE A 30 -2.07 -6.45 4.74
C ILE A 30 -1.14 -7.09 3.71
N THR A 31 -1.30 -6.65 2.48
CA THR A 31 -0.36 -6.94 1.40
C THR A 31 -0.07 -5.64 0.69
N PHE A 32 1.19 -5.30 0.47
CA PHE A 32 1.53 -4.13 -0.33
C PHE A 32 2.54 -4.47 -1.42
N LEU A 33 2.40 -3.77 -2.54
CA LEU A 33 3.26 -3.91 -3.70
C LEU A 33 4.15 -2.69 -3.81
N THR A 34 5.43 -2.92 -4.06
CA THR A 34 6.42 -1.87 -4.22
C THR A 34 6.70 -1.60 -5.70
N ASN A 35 7.05 -0.36 -6.03
CA ASN A 35 7.50 -0.02 -7.37
C ASN A 35 8.99 -0.35 -7.56
N LYS A 36 9.58 0.03 -8.70
CA LYS A 36 11.00 -0.18 -9.02
C LYS A 36 11.97 0.53 -8.09
N GLU A 37 11.49 1.46 -7.27
CA GLU A 37 12.30 2.19 -6.27
C GLU A 37 12.03 1.69 -4.85
N GLY A 38 11.25 0.61 -4.70
CA GLY A 38 10.93 0.04 -3.39
C GLY A 38 9.85 0.82 -2.63
N GLU A 39 9.22 1.81 -3.26
CA GLU A 39 8.15 2.58 -2.64
C GLU A 39 6.84 1.79 -2.69
N PRO A 40 6.14 1.60 -1.56
CA PRO A 40 4.81 1.00 -1.56
C PRO A 40 3.83 1.86 -2.36
N VAL A 41 3.26 1.28 -3.41
CA VAL A 41 2.34 1.96 -4.34
C VAL A 41 0.94 1.37 -4.36
N THR A 42 0.77 0.11 -3.95
CA THR A 42 -0.54 -0.52 -3.78
C THR A 42 -0.58 -1.18 -2.42
N LEU A 43 -1.71 -1.03 -1.73
CA LEU A 43 -1.97 -1.66 -0.44
C LEU A 43 -3.32 -2.39 -0.54
N PHE A 44 -3.34 -3.61 -0.07
CA PHE A 44 -4.52 -4.41 0.17
C PHE A 44 -4.65 -4.56 1.69
N PHE A 45 -5.80 -4.20 2.23
CA PHE A 45 -6.04 -4.19 3.66
C PHE A 45 -7.29 -4.98 4.00
N GLY A 46 -7.19 -5.97 4.89
CA GLY A 46 -8.36 -6.70 5.36
C GLY A 46 -8.03 -8.05 5.97
N LYS A 47 -8.66 -9.11 5.48
CA LYS A 47 -8.40 -10.49 5.91
C LYS A 47 -7.93 -11.33 4.74
N ARG A 48 -6.84 -12.07 4.95
CA ARG A 48 -6.34 -13.04 3.98
C ARG A 48 -7.28 -14.23 3.95
N ARG A 49 -7.75 -14.56 2.76
CA ARG A 49 -8.54 -15.75 2.48
C ARG A 49 -7.64 -16.97 2.34
N PRO A 50 -8.20 -18.19 2.43
CA PRO A 50 -7.46 -19.43 2.18
C PRO A 50 -6.81 -19.51 0.79
N ASP A 51 -7.33 -18.77 -0.19
CA ASP A 51 -6.77 -18.67 -1.55
C ASP A 51 -5.57 -17.71 -1.66
N GLY A 52 -5.17 -17.06 -0.56
CA GLY A 52 -4.06 -16.10 -0.53
C GLY A 52 -4.42 -14.67 -0.96
N THR A 53 -5.68 -14.40 -1.30
CA THR A 53 -6.17 -13.04 -1.62
C THR A 53 -6.61 -12.29 -0.36
N ILE A 54 -6.57 -10.96 -0.40
CA ILE A 54 -7.10 -10.12 0.68
C ILE A 54 -8.55 -9.74 0.37
N SER A 55 -9.46 -10.06 1.29
CA SER A 55 -10.80 -9.49 1.34
C SER A 55 -10.77 -8.21 2.15
N GLY A 56 -11.14 -7.09 1.55
CA GLY A 56 -11.22 -5.84 2.28
C GLY A 56 -11.15 -4.67 1.32
N GLU A 57 -10.25 -3.74 1.58
CA GLU A 57 -10.09 -2.51 0.83
C GLU A 57 -8.77 -2.49 0.05
N ARG A 58 -8.80 -1.84 -1.10
CA ARG A 58 -7.60 -1.55 -1.90
C ARG A 58 -7.30 -0.07 -1.82
N TYR A 59 -6.04 0.26 -1.58
CA TYR A 59 -5.53 1.61 -1.63
C TYR A 59 -4.41 1.71 -2.66
N THR A 60 -4.33 2.84 -3.36
CA THR A 60 -3.25 3.15 -4.29
C THR A 60 -2.56 4.43 -3.85
N ARG A 61 -1.23 4.43 -3.81
CA ARG A 61 -0.45 5.61 -3.45
C ARG A 61 -0.19 6.44 -4.69
N VAL A 62 -0.54 7.71 -4.61
CA VAL A 62 -0.13 8.71 -5.60
C VAL A 62 1.08 9.44 -5.03
N ILE A 63 2.23 9.28 -5.69
CA ILE A 63 3.49 9.92 -5.32
C ILE A 63 3.75 11.05 -6.31
N LYS A 64 3.69 12.30 -5.84
CA LYS A 64 4.10 13.48 -6.61
C LYS A 64 5.57 13.74 -6.35
N ARG A 65 6.37 13.80 -7.41
CA ARG A 65 7.79 14.14 -7.34
C ARG A 65 8.04 15.59 -7.72
N LYS A 66 9.16 16.14 -7.28
CA LYS A 66 9.60 17.47 -7.74
C LYS A 66 9.90 17.44 -9.24
N PRO A 67 9.63 18.52 -9.98
CA PRO A 67 10.05 18.63 -11.38
C PRO A 67 11.55 18.33 -11.51
N ASN A 68 11.91 17.48 -12.48
CA ASN A 68 13.29 17.11 -12.78
C ASN A 68 14.07 16.46 -11.62
N SER A 69 13.39 15.88 -10.63
CA SER A 69 14.05 15.17 -9.53
C SER A 69 13.29 13.90 -9.13
N MET A 70 14.00 12.94 -8.55
CA MET A 70 13.38 11.76 -7.94
C MET A 70 12.87 12.02 -6.52
N GLU A 71 13.09 13.22 -5.98
CA GLU A 71 12.59 13.61 -4.67
C GLU A 71 11.05 13.64 -4.63
N VAL A 72 10.48 12.96 -3.64
CA VAL A 72 9.05 12.98 -3.35
C VAL A 72 8.67 14.36 -2.80
N LEU A 73 7.82 15.07 -3.52
CA LEU A 73 7.23 16.34 -3.10
C LEU A 73 6.07 16.12 -2.13
N SER A 74 5.19 15.17 -2.46
CA SER A 74 4.09 14.76 -1.59
C SER A 74 3.59 13.38 -2.00
N SER A 75 2.96 12.66 -1.08
CA SER A 75 2.27 11.42 -1.42
C SER A 75 0.99 11.28 -0.61
N HIS A 76 -0.04 10.68 -1.20
CA HIS A 76 -1.26 10.33 -0.48
C HIS A 76 -1.78 8.97 -0.94
N TRP A 77 -2.55 8.32 -0.07
CA TRP A 77 -3.25 7.08 -0.36
C TRP A 77 -4.68 7.38 -0.79
N ASP A 78 -5.05 6.87 -1.95
CA ASP A 78 -6.40 6.92 -2.46
C ASP A 78 -7.09 5.57 -2.23
N ASN A 79 -8.29 5.58 -1.66
CA ASN A 79 -9.07 4.37 -1.39
C ASN A 79 -9.88 4.02 -2.64
N GLN A 80 -9.53 2.90 -3.26
CA GLN A 80 -10.16 2.35 -4.46
C GLN A 80 -11.42 1.53 -4.14
N GLY A 81 -11.80 1.44 -2.87
CA GLY A 81 -12.99 0.76 -2.39
C GLY A 81 -12.76 -0.71 -2.06
N LYS A 82 -13.88 -1.42 -1.87
CA LYS A 82 -13.86 -2.84 -1.46
C LYS A 82 -13.51 -3.75 -2.63
N ILE A 83 -12.61 -4.69 -2.36
CA ILE A 83 -12.27 -5.77 -3.26
C ILE A 83 -13.32 -6.86 -3.10
N MET A 84 -14.38 -6.76 -3.90
CA MET A 84 -15.34 -7.83 -4.08
C MET A 84 -14.88 -8.70 -5.23
N ASN A 85 -14.15 -9.78 -4.93
CA ASN A 85 -14.10 -10.90 -5.86
C ASN A 85 -15.49 -11.55 -5.82
N ARG A 86 -16.24 -11.41 -6.91
CA ARG A 86 -17.48 -12.15 -7.16
C ARG A 86 -17.16 -13.60 -7.49
#